data_AF-A0AAJ2GBZ7-F1
#
_entry.id   AF-A0AAJ2GBZ7-F1
#
_cell.length_a   1.000
_cell.length_b   1.000
_cell.length_c   1.000
_cell.angle_alpha   90.00
_cell.angle_beta   90.00
_cell.angle_gamma   90.00
#
_symmetry.space_group_name_H-M   'P 1'
#
loop_
_entity.id
_entity.type
_entity.pdbx_description
1 polymer ?
#
loop_
_entity_poly.entity_id
_entity_poly.type
_entity_poly.pdbx_seq_one_letter_code
_entity_poly.pdbx_strand_id
1 'polypeptide(L)'
;MGNLYSHFRNGTRQVDNVEYWHGATLVNSKKQGDEWGLTLGPYINSQNMIVGDDMFRHEYGHTLQSKLHGPLYISHVGVPNFIGATLDQLGLHSHDNEWSEIQANKMSYKYLMKRDPESLNEKLGGQPWSDEYRLTYVVDWYFAMFPPSYLSLLNF
;
A
#
# COMPACT_ATOMS: atom_id res chain seq x y z
N MET A 1 -8.60 -13.42 -20.40
CA MET A 1 -8.81 -12.17 -19.63
C MET A 1 -9.00 -12.50 -18.15
N GLY A 2 -8.06 -13.28 -17.59
CA GLY A 2 -8.07 -13.68 -16.18
C GLY A 2 -6.67 -13.41 -15.66
N ASN A 3 -6.53 -12.36 -14.85
CA ASN A 3 -5.34 -12.13 -14.02
C ASN A 3 -5.55 -11.07 -12.93
N LEU A 4 -6.62 -10.26 -12.96
CA LEU A 4 -6.94 -9.41 -11.80
C LEU A 4 -7.38 -10.24 -10.57
N TYR A 5 -7.99 -11.41 -10.81
CA TYR A 5 -8.47 -12.32 -9.76
C TYR A 5 -7.36 -13.18 -9.14
N SER A 6 -6.21 -13.37 -9.82
CA SER A 6 -5.07 -14.13 -9.29
C SER A 6 -4.25 -13.34 -8.25
N HIS A 7 -4.35 -12.02 -8.23
CA HIS A 7 -3.69 -11.18 -7.22
C HIS A 7 -4.49 -11.08 -5.90
N PHE A 8 -5.83 -11.16 -5.94
CA PHE A 8 -6.65 -11.08 -4.71
C PHE A 8 -6.95 -12.44 -4.06
N ARG A 9 -6.78 -13.55 -4.79
CA ARG A 9 -6.85 -14.91 -4.24
C ARG A 9 -5.64 -15.75 -4.67
N ASN A 10 -4.65 -15.80 -3.79
CA ASN A 10 -4.01 -17.07 -3.46
C ASN A 10 -4.22 -17.39 -1.99
N GLY A 11 -5.50 -17.41 -1.57
CA GLY A 11 -5.88 -18.07 -0.33
C GLY A 11 -5.42 -19.53 -0.42
N THR A 12 -4.48 -19.90 0.46
CA THR A 12 -3.77 -21.19 0.55
C THR A 12 -2.60 -21.37 -0.43
N ARG A 13 -1.38 -20.97 -0.04
CA ARG A 13 -0.13 -21.72 -0.34
C ARG A 13 1.10 -21.12 0.34
N GLN A 14 1.60 -21.84 1.35
CA GLN A 14 2.92 -21.75 1.98
C GLN A 14 3.32 -20.33 2.43
N VAL A 15 2.96 -20.02 3.68
CA VAL A 15 3.59 -18.93 4.44
C VAL A 15 4.97 -19.44 4.83
N ASP A 16 6.02 -18.75 4.37
CA ASP A 16 7.39 -19.11 4.70
C ASP A 16 7.89 -18.31 5.91
N ASN A 17 7.30 -17.14 6.15
CA ASN A 17 7.69 -16.28 7.25
C ASN A 17 6.55 -15.38 7.74
N VAL A 18 6.49 -15.17 9.06
CA VAL A 18 5.60 -14.21 9.72
C VAL A 18 6.45 -13.26 10.57
N GLU A 19 6.38 -11.96 10.29
CA GLU A 19 7.08 -10.92 11.07
C GLU A 19 6.09 -9.93 11.68
N TYR A 20 6.41 -9.44 12.88
CA TYR A 20 5.65 -8.39 13.53
C TYR A 20 6.43 -7.08 13.49
N TRP A 21 5.85 -6.05 12.89
CA TRP A 21 6.52 -4.77 12.73
C TRP A 21 5.57 -3.61 12.99
N HIS A 22 5.83 -2.82 14.05
CA HIS A 22 5.05 -1.65 14.46
C HIS A 22 3.51 -1.85 14.44
N GLY A 23 3.06 -3.04 14.87
CA GLY A 23 1.65 -3.42 14.90
C GLY A 23 1.04 -3.77 13.54
N ALA A 24 1.88 -4.12 12.55
CA ALA A 24 1.52 -4.88 11.36
C ALA A 24 2.05 -6.32 11.52
N THR A 25 1.38 -7.27 10.88
CA THR A 25 1.80 -8.66 10.74
C THR A 25 2.09 -8.92 9.27
N LEU A 26 3.35 -9.05 8.92
CA LEU A 26 3.79 -9.41 7.57
C LEU A 26 3.66 -10.93 7.43
N VAL A 27 2.91 -11.36 6.43
CA VAL A 27 2.71 -12.76 6.05
C VAL A 27 3.30 -12.94 4.65
N ASN A 28 4.56 -13.37 4.61
CA ASN A 28 5.36 -13.38 3.38
C ASN A 28 5.64 -14.81 2.90
N SER A 29 5.67 -14.98 1.59
CA SER A 29 6.09 -16.23 0.94
C SER A 29 7.29 -15.98 0.01
N LYS A 30 8.21 -16.94 -0.09
CA LYS A 30 9.42 -16.86 -0.92
C LYS A 30 9.29 -17.86 -2.08
N LYS A 31 9.05 -17.35 -3.29
CA LYS A 31 8.82 -18.18 -4.48
C LYS A 31 9.51 -17.58 -5.71
N GLN A 32 9.75 -18.41 -6.73
CA GLN A 32 10.14 -17.89 -8.04
C GLN A 32 8.95 -17.12 -8.64
N GLY A 33 9.16 -15.84 -8.97
CA GLY A 33 8.15 -14.96 -9.54
C GLY A 33 8.30 -13.53 -9.05
N ASP A 34 7.40 -12.67 -9.52
CA ASP A 34 7.42 -11.25 -9.22
C ASP A 34 7.06 -10.97 -7.75
N GLU A 35 7.53 -9.83 -7.28
CA GLU A 35 7.28 -9.27 -5.96
C GLU A 35 5.87 -8.64 -5.92
N TRP A 36 5.12 -8.85 -4.84
CA TRP A 36 3.80 -8.22 -4.64
C TRP A 36 3.41 -8.10 -3.16
N GLY A 37 2.52 -7.15 -2.87
CA GLY A 37 1.90 -6.92 -1.56
C GLY A 37 0.39 -6.71 -1.65
N LEU A 38 -0.31 -7.00 -0.54
CA LEU A 38 -1.71 -6.60 -0.31
C LEU A 38 -1.97 -6.47 1.19
N THR A 39 -2.43 -5.30 1.59
CA THR A 39 -2.78 -5.02 2.99
C THR A 39 -4.27 -5.11 3.28
N LEU A 40 -4.61 -5.88 4.32
CA LEU A 40 -5.94 -5.97 4.89
C LEU A 40 -5.87 -5.83 6.42
N GLY A 41 -6.26 -4.66 6.92
CA GLY A 41 -6.22 -4.43 8.36
C GLY A 41 -4.79 -4.34 8.88
N PRO A 42 -4.44 -5.11 9.92
CA PRO A 42 -3.07 -5.21 10.40
C PRO A 42 -2.22 -6.22 9.62
N TYR A 43 -2.76 -6.93 8.62
CA TYR A 43 -2.04 -7.99 7.91
C TYR A 43 -1.57 -7.51 6.54
N ILE A 44 -0.28 -7.67 6.28
CA ILE A 44 0.33 -7.45 4.97
C ILE A 44 0.60 -8.84 4.39
N ASN A 45 -0.12 -9.23 3.35
CA ASN A 45 0.12 -10.49 2.65
C ASN A 45 1.01 -10.20 1.45
N SER A 46 2.10 -10.96 1.29
CA SER A 46 3.08 -10.64 0.27
C SER A 46 3.82 -11.85 -0.28
N GLN A 47 4.53 -11.62 -1.38
CA GLN A 47 5.52 -12.54 -1.92
C GLN A 47 6.82 -11.80 -2.20
N ASN A 48 7.94 -12.39 -1.78
CA ASN A 48 9.30 -11.88 -1.97
C ASN A 48 9.57 -10.47 -1.39
N MET A 49 8.67 -9.93 -0.57
CA MET A 49 8.81 -8.61 0.05
C MET A 49 9.96 -8.59 1.06
N ILE A 50 10.71 -7.48 1.13
CA ILE A 50 11.78 -7.27 2.10
C ILE A 50 11.36 -6.18 3.08
N VAL A 51 11.37 -6.48 4.39
CA VAL A 51 11.09 -5.46 5.40
C VAL A 51 12.02 -4.27 5.22
N GLY A 52 11.44 -3.07 5.22
CA GLY A 52 12.18 -1.81 5.06
C GLY A 52 12.38 -1.36 3.61
N ASP A 53 11.97 -2.15 2.61
CA ASP A 53 11.91 -1.66 1.22
C ASP A 53 10.69 -0.77 0.95
N ASP A 54 10.66 -0.14 -0.23
CA ASP A 54 9.59 0.80 -0.58
C ASP A 54 8.22 0.14 -0.67
N MET A 55 8.14 -1.11 -1.16
CA MET A 55 6.87 -1.84 -1.24
C MET A 55 6.34 -2.18 0.16
N PHE A 56 7.19 -2.65 1.06
CA PHE A 56 6.85 -2.88 2.46
C PHE A 56 6.37 -1.59 3.11
N ARG A 57 7.06 -0.47 2.90
CA ARG A 57 6.68 0.81 3.47
C ARG A 57 5.35 1.30 2.88
N HIS A 58 5.10 1.09 1.60
CA HIS A 58 3.83 1.38 0.94
C HIS A 58 2.67 0.60 1.56
N GLU A 59 2.81 -0.72 1.68
CA GLU A 59 1.82 -1.61 2.31
C GLU A 59 1.61 -1.30 3.80
N TYR A 60 2.68 -0.90 4.49
CA TYR A 60 2.56 -0.38 5.86
C TYR A 60 1.73 0.90 5.91
N GLY A 61 1.79 1.75 4.88
CA GLY A 61 0.92 2.90 4.70
C GLY A 61 -0.56 2.52 4.70
N HIS A 62 -0.94 1.49 3.95
CA HIS A 62 -2.30 0.93 3.98
C HIS A 62 -2.66 0.35 5.35
N THR A 63 -1.70 -0.20 6.08
CA THR A 63 -1.95 -0.66 7.46
C THR A 63 -2.30 0.53 8.36
N LEU A 64 -1.63 1.66 8.21
CA LEU A 64 -1.94 2.90 8.94
C LEU A 64 -3.30 3.49 8.53
N GLN A 65 -3.65 3.46 7.24
CA GLN A 65 -4.99 3.84 6.77
C GLN A 65 -6.06 2.95 7.38
N SER A 66 -5.82 1.64 7.45
CA SER A 66 -6.78 0.71 8.05
C SER A 66 -6.95 0.98 9.55
N LYS A 67 -5.88 1.31 10.27
CA LYS A 67 -5.94 1.76 11.67
C LYS A 67 -6.73 3.07 11.83
N LEU A 68 -6.58 4.01 10.90
CA LEU A 68 -7.30 5.29 10.92
C LEU A 68 -8.81 5.13 10.67
N HIS A 69 -9.17 4.31 9.69
CA HIS A 69 -10.56 4.16 9.26
C HIS A 69 -11.33 3.04 9.98
N GLY A 70 -10.61 2.10 10.62
CA GLY A 70 -11.21 0.90 11.17
C GLY A 70 -12.03 0.13 10.13
N PRO A 71 -13.24 -0.35 10.46
CA PRO A 71 -14.09 -1.08 9.52
C PRO A 71 -14.44 -0.32 8.22
N LEU A 72 -14.40 1.01 8.23
CA LEU A 72 -14.73 1.83 7.05
C LEU A 72 -13.63 1.80 5.98
N TYR A 73 -12.43 1.29 6.31
CA TYR A 73 -11.30 1.18 5.38
C TYR A 73 -11.68 0.50 4.07
N ILE A 74 -12.41 -0.62 4.14
CA ILE A 74 -12.80 -1.37 2.95
C ILE A 74 -13.66 -0.50 2.03
N SER A 75 -14.64 0.21 2.56
CA SER A 75 -15.55 1.04 1.76
C SER A 75 -14.89 2.28 1.16
N HIS A 76 -13.97 2.94 1.88
CA HIS A 76 -13.41 4.24 1.49
C HIS A 76 -12.04 4.18 0.83
N VAL A 77 -11.32 3.06 1.00
CA VAL A 77 -9.97 2.87 0.44
C VAL A 77 -9.96 1.57 -0.37
N GLY A 78 -10.31 0.43 0.24
CA GLY A 78 -10.18 -0.87 -0.42
C GLY A 78 -10.99 -1.05 -1.70
N VAL A 79 -12.28 -0.69 -1.69
CA VAL A 79 -13.17 -0.79 -2.87
C VAL A 79 -12.78 0.21 -3.95
N PRO A 80 -12.55 1.51 -3.66
CA PRO A 80 -11.97 2.44 -4.62
C PRO A 80 -10.69 1.88 -5.25
N ASN A 81 -9.66 1.57 -4.45
CA ASN A 81 -8.37 1.04 -4.95
C ASN A 81 -8.55 -0.15 -5.89
N PHE A 82 -9.46 -1.07 -5.58
CA PHE A 82 -9.77 -2.19 -6.47
C PHE A 82 -10.37 -1.75 -7.81
N ILE A 83 -11.29 -0.78 -7.82
CA ILE A 83 -11.86 -0.20 -9.03
C ILE A 83 -10.76 0.49 -9.83
N GLY A 84 -9.92 1.31 -9.19
CA GLY A 84 -8.87 2.04 -9.88
C GLY A 84 -7.75 1.14 -10.42
N ALA A 85 -7.35 0.09 -9.70
CA ALA A 85 -6.47 -0.97 -10.23
C ALA A 85 -7.08 -1.68 -11.46
N THR A 86 -8.40 -1.88 -11.48
CA THR A 86 -9.10 -2.42 -12.66
C THR A 86 -9.03 -1.45 -13.83
N LEU A 87 -9.22 -0.16 -13.58
CA LEU A 87 -9.17 0.89 -14.61
C LEU A 87 -7.75 1.10 -15.16
N ASP A 88 -6.73 0.94 -14.34
CA ASP A 88 -5.32 0.97 -14.75
C ASP A 88 -4.99 -0.15 -15.75
N GLN A 89 -5.46 -1.38 -15.48
CA GLN A 89 -5.33 -2.49 -16.43
C GLN A 89 -6.05 -2.25 -17.77
N LEU A 90 -7.07 -1.40 -17.77
CA LEU A 90 -7.78 -0.98 -18.98
C LEU A 90 -7.13 0.23 -19.66
N GLY A 91 -6.09 0.82 -19.07
CA GLY A 91 -5.42 2.03 -19.55
C GLY A 91 -6.27 3.30 -19.42
N LEU A 92 -7.26 3.31 -18.52
CA LEU A 92 -8.22 4.41 -18.33
C LEU A 92 -7.88 5.32 -17.14
N HIS A 93 -7.04 4.83 -16.24
CA HIS A 93 -6.60 5.50 -15.02
C HIS A 93 -5.17 5.04 -14.70
N SER A 94 -4.52 5.64 -13.71
CA SER A 94 -3.26 5.14 -13.19
C SER A 94 -3.42 4.96 -11.69
N HIS A 95 -3.32 3.72 -11.23
CA HIS A 95 -3.56 3.34 -9.84
C HIS A 95 -2.67 4.14 -8.87
N ASP A 96 -1.40 4.35 -9.25
CA ASP A 96 -0.42 5.11 -8.45
C ASP A 96 -0.76 6.60 -8.27
N ASN A 97 -1.67 7.14 -9.09
CA ASN A 97 -2.14 8.52 -8.98
C ASN A 97 -3.32 8.67 -8.01
N GLU A 98 -3.89 7.57 -7.52
CA GLU A 98 -4.99 7.60 -6.57
C GLU A 98 -4.56 8.24 -5.26
N TRP A 99 -5.47 9.03 -4.68
CA TRP A 99 -5.17 9.76 -3.45
C TRP A 99 -4.89 8.81 -2.29
N SER A 100 -5.51 7.64 -2.26
CA SER A 100 -5.36 6.60 -1.26
C SER A 100 -3.97 5.97 -1.33
N GLU A 101 -3.46 5.68 -2.53
CA GLU A 101 -2.09 5.17 -2.76
C GLU A 101 -1.04 6.20 -2.33
N ILE A 102 -1.20 7.45 -2.76
CA ILE A 102 -0.29 8.55 -2.39
C ILE A 102 -0.36 8.82 -0.88
N GLN A 103 -1.55 8.75 -0.29
CA GLN A 103 -1.71 8.91 1.15
C GLN A 103 -1.03 7.77 1.92
N ALA A 104 -1.11 6.53 1.45
CA ALA A 104 -0.42 5.40 2.09
C ALA A 104 1.09 5.66 2.17
N ASN A 105 1.71 6.05 1.05
CA ASN A 105 3.12 6.44 1.00
C ASN A 105 3.44 7.56 1.99
N LYS A 106 2.65 8.64 1.99
CA LYS A 106 2.81 9.77 2.92
C LYS A 106 2.67 9.37 4.39
N MET A 107 1.68 8.55 4.73
CA MET A 107 1.43 8.15 6.11
C MET A 107 2.57 7.30 6.64
N SER A 108 3.05 6.35 5.84
CA SER A 108 4.20 5.52 6.18
C SER A 108 5.47 6.36 6.35
N TYR A 109 5.76 7.24 5.39
CA TYR A 109 6.89 8.16 5.46
C TYR A 109 6.85 9.04 6.71
N LYS A 110 5.71 9.72 6.97
CA LYS A 110 5.53 10.58 8.16
C LYS A 110 5.69 9.77 9.46
N TYR A 111 5.19 8.54 9.50
CA TYR A 111 5.30 7.67 10.67
C TYR A 111 6.75 7.26 10.94
N LEU A 112 7.45 6.79 9.90
CA LEU A 112 8.83 6.33 9.95
C LEU A 112 9.78 7.46 10.30
N MET A 113 9.66 8.61 9.64
CA MET A 113 10.49 9.78 9.94
C MET A 113 10.38 10.21 11.42
N LYS A 114 9.23 9.96 12.05
CA LYS A 114 9.00 10.28 13.47
C LYS A 114 9.49 9.20 14.44
N ARG A 115 9.46 7.92 14.06
CA ARG A 115 9.65 6.80 15.00
C ARG A 115 10.88 5.94 14.73
N ASP A 116 11.28 5.85 13.47
CA ASP A 116 12.40 5.05 13.01
C ASP A 116 13.01 5.69 11.74
N PRO A 117 13.67 6.85 11.89
CA PRO A 117 14.24 7.55 10.74
C PRO A 117 15.43 6.79 10.12
N GLU A 118 16.05 5.88 10.86
CA GLU A 118 17.14 5.03 10.35
C GLU A 118 16.61 4.03 9.32
N SER A 119 15.41 3.47 9.54
CA SER A 119 14.79 2.58 8.57
C SER A 119 14.46 3.24 7.23
N LEU A 120 14.48 4.58 7.14
CA LEU A 120 14.34 5.31 5.88
C LEU A 120 15.66 5.39 5.10
N ASN A 121 16.81 5.34 5.78
CA ASN A 121 18.12 5.55 5.18
C ASN A 121 18.70 4.29 4.50
N GLU A 122 17.99 3.16 4.56
CA GLU A 122 18.56 1.84 4.24
C GLU A 122 18.56 1.45 2.75
N LYS A 123 17.99 2.24 1.82
CA LYS A 123 18.05 1.93 0.38
C LYS A 123 18.14 3.19 -0.50
N LEU A 124 18.83 3.04 -1.64
CA LEU A 124 18.97 4.00 -2.75
C LEU A 124 19.88 5.23 -2.55
N GLY A 125 21.14 5.03 -2.15
CA GLY A 125 22.17 6.08 -2.30
C GLY A 125 21.89 7.37 -1.52
N GLY A 126 21.13 7.28 -0.41
CA GLY A 126 20.74 8.42 0.42
C GLY A 126 19.35 8.99 0.14
N GLN A 127 18.60 8.45 -0.83
CA GLN A 127 17.19 8.79 -1.04
C GLN A 127 16.29 7.93 -0.14
N PRO A 128 15.42 8.52 0.71
CA PRO A 128 14.60 7.75 1.63
C PRO A 128 13.46 6.98 0.94
N TRP A 129 13.22 7.19 -0.36
CA TRP A 129 12.14 6.57 -1.14
C TRP A 129 12.44 6.66 -2.64
N SER A 130 12.08 5.65 -3.45
CA SER A 130 12.18 5.71 -4.92
C SER A 130 11.10 6.61 -5.56
N ASP A 131 11.42 7.13 -6.75
CA ASP A 131 10.52 8.01 -7.52
C ASP A 131 9.22 7.34 -7.99
N GLU A 132 9.15 6.01 -7.94
CA GLU A 132 7.96 5.21 -8.25
C GLU A 132 6.78 5.55 -7.33
N TYR A 133 7.08 5.83 -6.06
CA TYR A 133 6.06 6.04 -5.04
C TYR A 133 5.88 7.53 -4.75
N ARG A 134 4.77 8.05 -5.27
CA ARG A 134 4.45 9.48 -5.18
C ARG A 134 4.13 9.90 -3.75
N LEU A 135 4.67 11.06 -3.37
CA LEU A 135 4.31 11.81 -2.16
C LEU A 135 3.56 13.11 -2.48
N THR A 136 3.27 13.39 -3.75
CA THR A 136 2.53 14.58 -4.19
C THR A 136 1.21 14.16 -4.80
N TYR A 137 0.11 14.71 -4.30
CA TYR A 137 -1.23 14.36 -4.75
C TYR A 137 -1.49 14.77 -6.20
N VAL A 138 -2.20 13.91 -6.91
CA VAL A 138 -2.77 14.19 -8.23
C VAL A 138 -4.28 14.36 -8.05
N VAL A 139 -4.81 15.45 -8.59
CA VAL A 139 -6.26 15.71 -8.59
C VAL A 139 -6.74 15.52 -10.01
N ASP A 140 -7.33 14.36 -10.27
CA ASP A 140 -7.87 13.97 -11.56
C ASP A 140 -9.37 13.62 -11.46
N TRP A 141 -9.92 13.04 -12.53
CA TRP A 141 -11.33 12.65 -12.57
C TRP A 141 -11.67 11.56 -11.54
N TYR A 142 -10.71 10.69 -11.22
CA TYR A 142 -10.89 9.62 -10.25
C TYR A 142 -10.99 10.18 -8.84
N PHE A 143 -10.17 11.18 -8.51
CA PHE A 143 -10.27 11.93 -7.25
C PHE A 143 -11.69 12.51 -7.03
N ALA A 144 -12.33 13.02 -8.08
CA ALA A 144 -13.68 13.57 -7.99
C ALA A 144 -14.75 12.49 -7.75
N MET A 145 -14.55 11.28 -8.30
CA MET A 145 -15.48 10.16 -8.18
C MET A 145 -15.36 9.43 -6.84
N PHE A 146 -14.13 9.28 -6.34
CA PHE A 146 -13.83 8.68 -5.04
C PHE A 146 -13.05 9.68 -4.18
N PRO A 147 -13.70 10.74 -3.67
CA PRO A 147 -13.01 11.74 -2.89
C PRO A 147 -12.54 11.19 -1.53
N PRO A 148 -11.48 11.77 -0.94
CA PRO A 148 -11.02 11.38 0.38
C PRO A 148 -12.11 11.56 1.43
N SER A 149 -12.17 10.63 2.38
CA SER A 149 -13.06 10.80 3.54
C SER A 149 -12.60 11.97 4.42
N TYR A 150 -13.48 12.48 5.28
CA TYR A 150 -13.12 13.51 6.25
C TYR A 150 -11.93 13.09 7.16
N LEU A 151 -11.88 11.83 7.59
CA LEU A 151 -10.77 11.29 8.38
C LEU A 151 -9.45 11.31 7.60
N SER A 152 -9.53 11.03 6.29
CA SER A 152 -8.40 11.06 5.39
C SER A 152 -7.89 12.48 5.21
N LEU A 153 -8.79 13.47 4.99
CA LEU A 153 -8.43 14.88 4.78
C LEU A 153 -7.63 15.49 5.93
N LEU A 154 -7.88 15.09 7.18
CA LEU A 154 -7.11 15.55 8.35
C LEU A 154 -5.65 15.05 8.34
N ASN A 155 -5.34 14.07 7.49
CA ASN A 155 -4.02 13.45 7.34
C ASN A 155 -3.40 13.67 5.93
N PHE A 156 -4.06 14.46 5.06
CA PHE A 156 -3.52 14.88 3.75
C PHE A 156 -2.28 15.77 3.89
#